data_AF-A0A1M5Z528-F1
#
_entry.id   AF-A0A1M5Z528-F1
#
_cell.length_a   1.000
_cell.length_b   1.000
_cell.length_c   1.000
_cell.angle_alpha   90.00
_cell.angle_beta   90.00
_cell.angle_gamma   90.00
#
_symmetry.space_group_name_H-M   'P 1'
#
loop_
_entity.id
_entity.type
_entity.pdbx_description
1 polymer ?
#
loop_
_entity_poly.entity_id
_entity_poly.type
_entity_poly.pdbx_seq_one_letter_code
_entity_poly.pdbx_strand_id
1 'polypeptide(L)'
;MAKGGFHGGGFGGGMNMNMIKQAQKMQADMMKMQAELEEKTYTATSGGGVVSAVVNGKHELVSLKIDPAAVDPEDVEMLCDMVTAAVNEAMRMADTTMNENMSKLTGGLNLGF
;
A
#
# COMPACT_ATOMS: atom_id res chain seq x y z
N MET A 1 -0.09 3.94 -69.39
CA MET A 1 1.07 3.08 -69.03
C MET A 1 2.15 4.01 -68.49
N ALA A 2 2.87 3.80 -67.38
CA ALA A 2 3.05 2.68 -66.48
C ALA A 2 3.54 3.17 -65.09
N LYS A 3 3.20 2.39 -64.04
CA LYS A 3 3.93 2.07 -62.78
C LYS A 3 5.02 3.06 -62.30
N GLY A 4 5.04 3.52 -61.05
CA GLY A 4 4.71 2.85 -59.79
C GLY A 4 5.95 2.89 -58.88
N GLY A 5 5.76 3.12 -57.57
CA GLY A 5 6.88 2.99 -56.61
C GLY A 5 6.78 3.79 -55.32
N PHE A 6 5.63 3.79 -54.64
CA PHE A 6 5.61 4.07 -53.20
C PHE A 6 6.43 2.98 -52.50
N HIS A 7 7.59 3.34 -51.94
CA HIS A 7 8.36 2.45 -51.08
C HIS A 7 7.96 2.69 -49.62
N GLY A 8 7.40 1.63 -49.04
CA GLY A 8 6.76 1.59 -47.75
C GLY A 8 7.66 1.97 -46.58
N GLY A 9 7.05 2.67 -45.63
CA GLY A 9 7.49 2.64 -44.24
C GLY A 9 7.32 1.24 -43.68
N GLY A 10 8.29 0.81 -42.86
CA GLY A 10 8.23 -0.53 -42.29
C GLY A 10 9.47 -0.94 -41.52
N PHE A 11 9.93 -0.14 -40.56
CA PHE A 11 10.88 -0.59 -39.53
C PHE A 11 10.50 0.05 -38.19
N GLY A 12 9.82 -0.70 -37.31
CA GLY A 12 9.52 -0.22 -35.95
C GLY A 12 8.47 -0.98 -35.12
N GLY A 13 7.76 -1.98 -35.66
CA GLY A 13 6.58 -2.57 -34.98
C GLY A 13 6.83 -3.68 -33.95
N GLY A 14 7.99 -4.35 -33.97
CA GLY A 14 8.23 -5.56 -33.16
C GLY A 14 8.66 -5.30 -31.70
N MET A 15 9.41 -4.21 -31.46
CA MET A 15 9.92 -3.87 -30.12
C MET A 15 8.84 -3.25 -29.21
N ASN A 16 7.79 -2.68 -29.80
CA ASN A 16 6.74 -1.95 -29.11
C ASN A 16 5.67 -2.89 -28.48
N MET A 17 5.33 -4.00 -29.14
CA MET A 17 4.26 -4.89 -28.67
C MET A 17 4.58 -5.66 -27.39
N ASN A 18 5.83 -6.12 -27.21
CA ASN A 18 6.23 -6.80 -25.97
C ASN A 18 6.30 -5.83 -24.79
N MET A 19 6.73 -4.59 -25.03
CA MET A 19 6.78 -3.53 -24.03
C MET A 19 5.37 -3.09 -23.60
N ILE A 20 4.44 -2.93 -24.54
CA ILE A 20 3.01 -2.64 -24.24
C ILE A 20 2.39 -3.75 -23.39
N LYS A 21 2.61 -5.03 -23.72
CA LYS A 21 2.09 -6.15 -22.93
C LYS A 21 2.66 -6.19 -21.50
N GLN A 22 3.95 -5.88 -21.34
CA GLN A 22 4.56 -5.80 -20.01
C GLN A 22 4.01 -4.63 -19.19
N ALA A 23 3.80 -3.46 -19.81
CA ALA A 23 3.19 -2.31 -19.16
C ALA A 23 1.73 -2.59 -18.73
N GLN A 24 0.94 -3.24 -19.59
CA GLN A 24 -0.43 -3.67 -19.26
C GLN A 24 -0.46 -4.65 -18.08
N LYS A 25 0.47 -5.62 -18.06
CA LYS A 25 0.60 -6.55 -16.94
C LYS A 25 0.97 -5.81 -15.65
N MET A 26 1.96 -4.92 -15.69
CA MET A 26 2.35 -4.11 -14.54
C MET A 26 1.18 -3.27 -14.00
N GLN A 27 0.37 -2.68 -14.90
CA GLN A 27 -0.82 -1.92 -14.50
C GLN A 27 -1.83 -2.81 -13.76
N ALA A 28 -2.12 -4.01 -14.28
CA ALA A 28 -3.02 -4.96 -13.63
C ALA A 28 -2.48 -5.46 -12.29
N ASP A 29 -1.19 -5.80 -12.23
CA ASP A 29 -0.52 -6.25 -11.01
C ASP A 29 -0.51 -5.14 -9.94
N MET A 30 -0.34 -3.87 -10.34
CA MET A 30 -0.41 -2.72 -9.44
C MET A 30 -1.81 -2.51 -8.87
N MET A 31 -2.86 -2.56 -9.70
CA MET A 31 -4.25 -2.44 -9.23
C MET A 31 -4.63 -3.56 -8.26
N LYS A 32 -4.21 -4.80 -8.58
CA LYS A 32 -4.46 -5.95 -7.72
C LYS A 32 -3.72 -5.81 -6.38
N MET A 33 -2.44 -5.45 -6.41
CA MET A 33 -1.64 -5.24 -5.21
C MET A 33 -2.21 -4.11 -4.35
N GLN A 34 -2.63 -3.01 -4.95
CA GLN A 34 -3.27 -1.91 -4.23
C GLN A 34 -4.51 -2.40 -3.49
N ALA A 35 -5.42 -3.11 -4.16
CA ALA A 35 -6.62 -3.68 -3.52
C ALA A 35 -6.28 -4.66 -2.39
N GLU A 36 -5.25 -5.50 -2.57
CA GLU A 36 -4.80 -6.43 -1.52
C GLU A 36 -4.20 -5.70 -0.30
N LEU A 37 -3.46 -4.61 -0.52
CA LEU A 37 -2.88 -3.81 0.55
C LEU A 37 -3.94 -3.03 1.32
N GLU A 38 -4.94 -2.50 0.61
CA GLU A 38 -6.06 -1.78 1.20
C GLU A 38 -6.87 -2.65 2.19
N GLU A 39 -7.08 -3.93 1.86
CA GLU A 39 -7.81 -4.89 2.72
C GLU A 39 -6.94 -5.54 3.80
N LYS A 40 -5.61 -5.43 3.70
CA LYS A 40 -4.70 -6.00 4.69
C LYS A 40 -4.84 -5.28 6.03
N THR A 41 -4.79 -6.03 7.12
CA THR A 41 -4.84 -5.49 8.48
C THR A 41 -3.45 -5.40 9.12
N TYR A 42 -3.26 -4.37 9.94
CA TYR A 42 -2.03 -4.03 10.63
C TYR A 42 -2.34 -3.85 12.11
N THR A 43 -1.56 -4.48 12.97
CA THR A 43 -1.78 -4.48 14.42
C THR A 43 -0.58 -3.87 15.12
N ALA A 44 -0.83 -2.91 16.00
CA ALA A 44 0.16 -2.38 16.91
C ALA A 44 -0.36 -2.39 18.35
N THR A 45 0.56 -2.30 19.30
CA THR A 45 0.25 -2.27 20.73
C THR A 45 1.00 -1.14 21.43
N SER A 46 0.49 -0.75 22.60
CA SER A 46 1.12 0.22 23.50
C SER A 46 0.91 -0.20 24.96
N GLY A 47 1.56 0.50 25.90
CA GLY A 47 1.41 0.23 27.33
C GLY A 47 1.88 -1.16 27.78
N GLY A 48 2.86 -1.75 27.08
CA GLY A 48 3.28 -3.13 27.35
C GLY A 48 2.32 -4.20 26.83
N GLY A 49 1.42 -3.85 25.90
CA GLY A 49 0.48 -4.79 25.28
C GLY A 49 -0.95 -4.70 25.80
N VAL A 50 -1.20 -3.83 26.78
CA VAL A 50 -2.52 -3.63 27.38
C VAL A 50 -3.48 -2.86 26.47
N VAL A 51 -2.97 -2.14 25.48
CA VAL A 51 -3.78 -1.56 24.40
C VAL A 51 -3.30 -2.12 23.06
N SER A 52 -4.24 -2.56 22.22
CA SER A 52 -3.98 -3.07 20.88
C SER A 52 -4.97 -2.46 19.88
N ALA A 53 -4.44 -1.89 18.80
CA ALA A 53 -5.22 -1.34 17.69
C ALA A 53 -4.95 -2.12 16.41
N VAL A 54 -6.01 -2.37 15.65
CA VAL A 54 -5.96 -3.00 14.33
C VAL A 54 -6.53 -2.02 13.31
N VAL A 55 -5.74 -1.64 12.31
CA VAL A 55 -6.19 -0.79 11.18
C VAL A 55 -6.07 -1.55 9.87
N ASN A 56 -6.82 -1.16 8.85
CA ASN A 56 -6.61 -1.67 7.48
C ASN A 56 -5.73 -0.70 6.65
N GLY A 57 -5.39 -1.11 5.42
CA GLY A 57 -4.62 -0.27 4.49
C GLY A 57 -5.38 0.95 3.97
N LYS A 58 -6.69 1.07 4.26
CA LYS A 58 -7.50 2.28 4.02
C LYS A 58 -7.47 3.26 5.20
N HIS A 59 -6.66 2.99 6.22
CA HIS A 59 -6.57 3.75 7.46
C HIS A 59 -7.86 3.77 8.28
N GLU A 60 -8.67 2.73 8.16
CA GLU A 60 -9.85 2.52 9.00
C GLU A 60 -9.46 1.70 10.22
N LEU A 61 -9.86 2.16 11.41
CA LEU A 61 -9.72 1.39 12.65
C LEU A 61 -10.74 0.25 12.65
N VAL A 62 -10.24 -0.98 12.52
CA VAL A 62 -11.06 -2.21 12.45
C VAL A 62 -11.39 -2.74 13.84
N SER A 63 -10.42 -2.67 14.77
CA SER A 63 -10.59 -3.17 16.13
C SER A 63 -9.69 -2.42 17.11
N LEU A 64 -10.21 -2.19 18.33
CA LEU A 64 -9.45 -1.68 19.46
C LEU A 64 -9.72 -2.59 20.67
N LYS A 65 -8.67 -3.04 21.32
CA LYS A 65 -8.74 -3.82 22.57
C LYS A 65 -7.96 -3.11 23.65
N ILE A 66 -8.59 -3.00 24.81
CA ILE A 66 -8.02 -2.38 26.01
C ILE A 66 -8.20 -3.40 27.14
N ASP A 67 -7.09 -3.77 27.77
CA ASP A 67 -7.10 -4.60 28.97
C ASP A 67 -7.68 -3.79 30.14
N PRO A 68 -8.54 -4.37 30.99
CA PRO A 68 -9.06 -3.69 32.18
C PRO A 68 -7.97 -3.08 33.08
N ALA A 69 -6.76 -3.65 33.10
CA ALA A 69 -5.63 -3.13 33.86
C ALA A 69 -5.14 -1.75 33.37
N ALA A 70 -5.49 -1.35 32.14
CA ALA A 70 -5.19 -0.03 31.59
C ALA A 70 -6.28 1.01 31.89
N VAL A 71 -7.40 0.62 32.49
CA VAL A 71 -8.55 1.50 32.75
C VAL A 71 -8.51 1.95 34.21
N ASP A 72 -7.80 3.04 34.45
CA ASP A 72 -7.81 3.74 35.73
C ASP A 72 -8.68 5.01 35.62
N PRO A 73 -9.81 5.10 36.36
CA PRO A 73 -10.64 6.31 36.39
C PRO A 73 -9.91 7.55 36.90
N GLU A 74 -8.83 7.39 37.68
CA GLU A 74 -8.01 8.49 38.19
C GLU A 74 -6.93 8.94 37.19
N ASP A 75 -6.63 8.13 36.16
CA ASP A 75 -5.60 8.40 35.14
C ASP A 75 -6.09 8.07 33.71
N VAL A 76 -7.14 8.77 33.29
CA VAL A 76 -7.71 8.64 31.94
C VAL A 76 -6.76 9.18 30.86
N GLU A 77 -5.91 10.16 31.21
CA GLU A 77 -4.95 10.76 30.28
C GLU A 77 -3.94 9.72 29.78
N MET A 78 -3.40 8.89 30.68
CA MET A 78 -2.51 7.80 30.30
C MET A 78 -3.19 6.80 29.35
N LEU A 79 -4.46 6.48 29.56
CA LEU A 79 -5.22 5.61 28.65
C LEU A 79 -5.36 6.24 27.26
N CYS A 80 -5.70 7.54 27.20
CA CYS A 80 -5.79 8.28 25.94
C CYS A 80 -4.46 8.28 25.16
N ASP A 81 -3.34 8.47 25.86
CA ASP A 81 -2.00 8.43 25.27
C ASP A 81 -1.66 7.05 24.71
N MET A 82 -1.98 5.99 25.45
CA MET A 82 -1.76 4.61 25.00
C MET A 82 -2.61 4.30 23.75
N VAL A 83 -3.88 4.67 23.74
CA VAL A 83 -4.76 4.48 22.56
C VAL A 83 -4.21 5.23 21.36
N THR A 84 -3.84 6.50 21.55
CA THR A 84 -3.27 7.34 20.49
C THR A 84 -1.99 6.73 19.92
N ALA A 85 -1.10 6.25 20.79
CA ALA A 85 0.15 5.60 20.38
C ALA A 85 -0.12 4.32 19.56
N ALA A 86 -1.00 3.45 20.03
CA ALA A 86 -1.29 2.18 19.35
C ALA A 86 -1.94 2.40 17.96
N VAL A 87 -2.90 3.32 17.85
CA VAL A 87 -3.58 3.61 16.58
C VAL A 87 -2.61 4.23 15.57
N ASN A 88 -1.85 5.24 15.99
CA ASN A 88 -0.90 5.91 15.10
C ASN A 88 0.21 4.97 14.62
N GLU A 89 0.68 4.07 15.49
CA GLU A 89 1.69 3.08 15.10
C GLU A 89 1.12 2.07 14.10
N ALA A 90 -0.12 1.60 14.30
CA ALA A 90 -0.77 0.72 13.35
C ALA A 90 -0.95 1.38 11.96
N MET A 91 -1.29 2.68 11.92
CA MET A 91 -1.35 3.46 10.67
C MET A 91 0.03 3.58 10.00
N ARG A 92 1.09 3.89 10.77
CA ARG A 92 2.46 3.94 10.23
C ARG A 92 2.92 2.61 9.66
N MET A 93 2.52 1.49 10.27
CA MET A 93 2.80 0.16 9.73
C MET A 93 2.10 -0.08 8.38
N ALA A 94 0.87 0.42 8.22
CA ALA A 94 0.15 0.39 6.95
C ALA A 94 0.89 1.18 5.86
N ASP A 95 1.25 2.44 6.15
CA ASP A 95 2.02 3.32 5.25
C ASP A 95 3.35 2.69 4.84
N THR A 96 4.11 2.19 5.82
CA THR A 96 5.43 1.58 5.60
C THR A 96 5.29 0.36 4.68
N THR A 97 4.31 -0.51 4.96
CA THR A 97 4.08 -1.69 4.14
C THR A 97 3.62 -1.32 2.73
N MET A 98 2.77 -0.31 2.57
CA MET A 98 2.32 0.16 1.26
C MET A 98 3.51 0.66 0.43
N ASN A 99 4.36 1.51 1.02
CA ASN A 99 5.55 2.05 0.38
C ASN A 99 6.55 0.94 0.00
N GLU A 100 6.78 -0.04 0.88
CA GLU A 100 7.67 -1.17 0.59
C GLU A 100 7.16 -2.03 -0.58
N ASN A 101 5.85 -2.31 -0.64
CA ASN A 101 5.29 -3.13 -1.71
C ASN A 101 5.28 -2.39 -3.05
N MET A 102 4.96 -1.09 -3.05
CA MET A 102 5.05 -0.27 -4.25
C MET A 102 6.49 -0.16 -4.77
N SER A 103 7.46 0.01 -3.86
CA SER A 103 8.89 0.00 -4.20
C SER A 103 9.34 -1.33 -4.81
N LYS A 104 8.89 -2.47 -4.27
CA LYS A 104 9.17 -3.80 -4.84
C LYS A 104 8.59 -3.96 -6.24
N LEU A 105 7.37 -3.49 -6.48
CA LEU A 105 6.69 -3.63 -7.78
C LEU A 105 7.31 -2.74 -8.86
N THR A 106 7.77 -1.55 -8.49
CA THR A 106 8.48 -0.62 -9.39
C THR A 106 9.97 -0.95 -9.54
N GLY A 107 10.49 -1.94 -8.81
CA GLY A 107 11.90 -2.32 -8.84
C GLY A 107 12.82 -1.29 -8.19
N GLY A 108 12.32 -0.52 -7.22
CA GLY A 108 13.06 0.55 -6.55
C GLY A 108 13.18 1.83 -7.38
N LEU A 109 12.52 1.90 -8.54
CA LEU A 109 12.34 3.15 -9.26
C LEU A 109 11.35 4.00 -8.45
N ASN A 110 11.88 5.01 -7.74
CA ASN A 110 11.07 6.04 -7.12
C ASN A 110 10.41 6.87 -8.23
N LEU A 111 9.34 6.31 -8.82
CA LEU A 111 8.47 6.99 -9.75
C LEU A 111 7.73 8.02 -8.91
N GLY A 112 8.30 9.21 -8.78
CA GLY A 112 7.75 10.30 -7.99
C GLY A 112 6.33 10.62 -8.44
N PHE A 113 5.36 10.12 -7.68
CA PHE A 113 3.97 10.52 -7.68
C PHE A 113 3.66 11.03 -6.27
#